data_AF-A0A1L9SYQ7-F1
#
_entry.id   AF-A0A1L9SYQ7-F1
#
_cell.length_a   1.000
_cell.length_b   1.000
_cell.length_c   1.000
_cell.angle_alpha   90.00
_cell.angle_beta   90.00
_cell.angle_gamma   90.00
#
_symmetry.space_group_name_H-M   'P 1'
#
loop_
_entity.id
_entity.type
_entity.pdbx_description
1 polymer ?
#
loop_
_entity_poly.entity_id
_entity_poly.type
_entity_poly.pdbx_seq_one_letter_code
_entity_poly.pdbx_strand_id
1 'polypeptide(L)'
;MFRLPKSIDELSPGELYQKYGQPNVEPFVRLDGKPLADGVPTHGVVPIWLGKESELVPLSEAKIFVTDFGESFLPSITQRHYSHTPGILAPPETYFHEPLSFPSDIWTLACTLWDILGQRPLFEGFNPSDDWMIKEHVDALGKLPCHWWQKWAARERWFTEEAKRKSEGEGRSLVNRFIGSIQNPRHECAMEGVGEAEKSALLTMLRGMLAFRPNERLTATEIMGSEWMRSWALPVLGKVAA
;
A
#
# COMPACT_ATOMS: atom_id res chain seq x y z
N MET A 1 -21.29 -4.10 -1.18
CA MET A 1 -22.41 -3.96 -0.22
C MET A 1 -21.85 -4.20 1.16
N PHE A 2 -21.50 -3.13 1.87
CA PHE A 2 -21.07 -3.19 3.27
C PHE A 2 -22.32 -3.10 4.13
N ARG A 3 -22.54 -4.10 4.99
CA ARG A 3 -23.63 -4.08 5.97
C ARG A 3 -23.05 -3.64 7.30
N LEU A 4 -23.69 -2.70 7.97
CA LEU A 4 -23.23 -2.28 9.29
C LEU A 4 -23.43 -3.44 10.29
N PRO A 5 -22.66 -3.48 11.39
CA PRO A 5 -22.89 -4.44 12.46
C PRO A 5 -24.36 -4.37 12.92
N LYS A 6 -24.94 -5.51 13.31
CA LYS A 6 -26.32 -5.57 13.83
C LYS A 6 -26.59 -4.54 14.93
N SER A 7 -25.59 -4.30 15.78
CA SER A 7 -25.64 -3.30 16.85
C SER A 7 -25.83 -1.85 16.38
N ILE A 8 -25.67 -1.58 15.08
CA ILE A 8 -25.95 -0.30 14.43
C ILE A 8 -27.21 -0.43 13.56
N ASP A 9 -27.33 -1.50 12.76
CA ASP A 9 -28.49 -1.77 11.90
C ASP A 9 -29.83 -1.82 12.68
N GLU A 10 -29.80 -2.20 13.96
CA GLU A 10 -30.98 -2.30 14.82
C GLU A 10 -31.34 -1.00 15.56
N LEU A 11 -30.49 0.03 15.50
CA LEU A 11 -30.76 1.32 16.16
C LEU A 11 -31.80 2.12 15.36
N SER A 12 -32.78 2.69 16.03
CA SER A 12 -33.60 3.75 15.45
C SER A 12 -32.74 5.02 15.21
N PRO A 13 -33.15 5.93 14.30
CA PRO A 13 -32.43 7.18 14.09
C PRO A 13 -32.21 8.00 15.36
N GLY A 14 -33.17 8.00 16.29
CA GLY A 14 -33.06 8.70 17.57
C GLY A 14 -32.00 8.08 18.49
N GLU A 15 -31.95 6.75 18.58
CA GLU A 15 -30.94 6.02 19.36
C GLU A 15 -29.54 6.18 18.75
N LEU A 16 -29.45 6.21 17.42
CA LEU A 16 -28.21 6.50 16.71
C LEU A 16 -27.65 7.86 17.12
N TYR A 17 -28.48 8.91 17.12
CA TYR A 17 -28.05 10.26 17.51
C TYR A 17 -27.78 10.40 19.01
N GLN A 18 -28.52 9.68 19.85
CA GLN A 18 -28.24 9.66 21.28
C GLN A 18 -26.87 9.04 21.57
N LYS A 19 -26.48 8.01 20.79
CA LYS A 19 -25.22 7.29 20.98
C LYS A 19 -24.02 7.99 20.34
N TYR A 20 -24.17 8.51 19.12
CA TYR A 20 -23.05 9.05 18.33
C TYR A 20 -23.09 10.58 18.18
N GLY A 21 -24.11 11.24 18.72
CA GLY A 21 -24.32 12.68 18.59
C GLY A 21 -25.19 13.06 17.39
N GLN A 22 -25.58 14.34 17.35
CA GLN A 22 -26.29 14.92 16.22
C GLN A 22 -25.35 15.05 15.01
N PRO A 23 -25.85 14.94 13.76
CA PRO A 23 -25.04 15.14 12.57
C PRO A 23 -24.32 16.49 12.60
N ASN A 24 -23.01 16.49 12.40
CA ASN A 24 -22.25 17.72 12.25
C ASN A 24 -22.42 18.24 10.83
N VAL A 25 -22.89 19.48 10.72
CA VAL A 25 -23.23 20.12 9.45
C VAL A 25 -22.29 21.28 9.22
N GLU A 26 -21.61 21.28 8.07
CA GLU A 26 -20.71 22.36 7.68
C GLU A 26 -21.25 23.11 6.47
N PRO A 27 -21.33 24.45 6.52
CA PRO A 27 -21.85 25.24 5.40
C PRO A 27 -20.88 25.19 4.23
N PHE A 28 -21.42 25.06 3.02
CA PHE A 28 -20.63 25.27 1.82
C PHE A 28 -20.52 26.75 1.55
N VAL A 29 -19.29 27.25 1.53
CA VAL A 29 -18.98 28.66 1.32
C VAL A 29 -18.10 28.76 0.08
N ARG A 30 -18.43 29.69 -0.82
CA ARG A 30 -17.58 29.95 -1.98
C ARG A 30 -16.33 30.67 -1.53
N LEU A 31 -15.17 30.28 -2.07
CA LEU A 31 -13.89 30.94 -1.81
C LEU A 31 -13.89 32.42 -2.22
N ASP A 32 -14.74 32.80 -3.18
CA ASP A 32 -14.92 34.18 -3.64
C ASP A 32 -15.96 34.98 -2.83
N GLY A 33 -16.54 34.39 -1.78
CA GLY A 33 -17.52 35.03 -0.89
C GLY A 33 -18.90 35.28 -1.50
N LYS A 34 -19.16 34.84 -2.74
CA LYS A 34 -20.46 35.01 -3.40
C LYS A 34 -21.50 34.02 -2.87
N PRO A 35 -22.80 34.27 -3.09
CA PRO A 35 -23.84 33.29 -2.80
C PRO A 35 -23.69 32.02 -3.65
N LEU A 36 -24.12 30.89 -3.09
CA LEU A 36 -24.24 29.63 -3.82
C LEU A 36 -25.27 29.76 -4.95
N ALA A 37 -25.04 29.05 -6.05
CA ALA A 37 -25.98 29.01 -7.17
C ALA A 37 -27.18 28.10 -6.84
N ASP A 38 -28.29 28.32 -7.54
CA ASP A 38 -29.47 27.48 -7.42
C ASP A 38 -29.13 26.01 -7.73
N GLY A 39 -29.58 25.10 -6.87
CA GLY A 39 -29.33 23.66 -6.99
C GLY A 39 -28.02 23.16 -6.35
N VAL A 40 -27.17 24.05 -5.83
CA VAL A 40 -26.00 23.64 -5.03
C VAL A 40 -26.44 23.39 -3.58
N PRO A 41 -26.07 22.24 -2.96
CA PRO A 41 -26.33 22.01 -1.54
C PRO A 41 -25.77 23.15 -0.68
N THR A 42 -26.49 23.54 0.37
CA THR A 42 -26.05 24.64 1.25
C THR A 42 -25.03 24.20 2.30
N HIS A 43 -24.90 22.90 2.51
CA HIS A 43 -24.05 22.31 3.52
C HIS A 43 -23.68 20.87 3.18
N GLY A 44 -22.59 20.40 3.78
CA GLY A 44 -22.21 19.00 3.86
C GLY A 44 -22.49 18.45 5.25
N VAL A 45 -22.77 17.15 5.33
CA VAL A 45 -22.78 16.43 6.61
C VAL A 45 -21.42 15.75 6.75
N VAL A 46 -20.70 16.06 7.81
CA VAL A 46 -19.38 15.47 8.08
C VAL A 46 -19.59 13.99 8.46
N PRO A 47 -18.88 13.05 7.83
CA PRO A 47 -19.02 11.64 8.17
C PRO A 47 -18.60 11.39 9.61
N ILE A 48 -19.40 10.62 10.34
CA ILE A 48 -19.06 10.17 11.69
C ILE A 48 -18.11 8.98 11.62
N TRP A 49 -17.13 8.94 12.52
CA TRP A 49 -16.27 7.77 12.70
C TRP A 49 -17.00 6.74 13.58
N LEU A 50 -17.48 5.66 12.97
CA LEU A 50 -18.14 4.53 13.66
C LEU A 50 -17.15 3.44 14.12
N GLY A 51 -15.84 3.68 13.94
CA GLY A 51 -14.80 2.76 14.37
C GLY A 51 -14.45 2.90 15.85
N LYS A 52 -13.46 2.13 16.28
CA LYS A 52 -12.82 2.25 17.59
C LYS A 52 -11.33 2.51 17.42
N GLU A 53 -10.68 2.98 18.48
CA GLU A 53 -9.22 3.13 18.54
C GLU A 53 -8.55 1.81 18.16
N SER A 54 -7.43 1.89 17.44
CA SER A 54 -6.74 0.71 16.90
C SER A 54 -6.30 -0.27 17.98
N GLU A 55 -5.94 0.27 19.16
CA GLU A 55 -5.53 -0.38 20.38
C GLU A 55 -6.66 -1.19 21.02
N LEU A 56 -7.91 -0.89 20.66
CA LEU A 56 -9.12 -1.56 21.15
C LEU A 56 -9.64 -2.60 20.15
N VAL A 57 -8.98 -2.78 19.00
CA VAL A 57 -9.33 -3.82 18.02
C VAL A 57 -8.61 -5.12 18.38
N PRO A 58 -9.28 -6.12 18.97
CA PRO A 58 -8.65 -7.41 19.21
C PRO A 58 -8.41 -8.12 17.87
N LEU A 59 -7.38 -8.98 17.83
CA LEU A 59 -7.03 -9.70 16.61
C LEU A 59 -8.18 -10.59 16.08
N SER A 60 -9.07 -11.07 16.95
CA SER A 60 -10.26 -11.86 16.55
C SER A 60 -11.25 -11.06 15.69
N GLU A 61 -11.25 -9.73 15.82
CA GLU A 61 -12.07 -8.79 15.05
C GLU A 61 -11.34 -8.21 13.84
N ALA A 62 -9.99 -8.28 13.81
CA ALA A 62 -9.15 -7.70 12.75
C ALA A 62 -9.17 -8.49 11.43
N LYS A 63 -10.37 -8.82 10.93
CA LYS A 63 -10.58 -9.53 9.67
C LYS A 63 -10.51 -8.56 8.49
N ILE A 64 -9.64 -8.84 7.54
CA ILE A 64 -9.44 -8.04 6.33
C ILE A 64 -10.13 -8.72 5.15
N PHE A 65 -10.81 -7.92 4.32
CA PHE A 65 -11.43 -8.38 3.09
C PHE A 65 -10.97 -7.48 1.94
N VAL A 66 -10.58 -8.08 0.82
CA VAL A 66 -10.38 -7.35 -0.43
C VAL A 66 -11.75 -6.96 -0.97
N THR A 67 -11.89 -5.70 -1.37
CA THR A 67 -13.13 -5.11 -1.85
C THR A 67 -12.84 -4.21 -3.04
N ASP A 68 -13.89 -3.56 -3.54
CA ASP A 68 -13.81 -2.63 -4.67
C ASP A 68 -13.19 -3.25 -5.93
N PHE A 69 -13.94 -4.18 -6.52
CA PHE A 69 -13.56 -4.83 -7.78
C PHE A 69 -13.92 -3.97 -9.01
N GLY A 70 -14.15 -2.66 -8.85
CA GLY A 70 -14.56 -1.77 -9.94
C GLY A 70 -13.56 -1.70 -11.09
N GLU A 71 -12.27 -1.88 -10.77
CA GLU A 71 -11.17 -1.90 -11.74
C GLU A 71 -10.64 -3.31 -12.05
N SER A 72 -11.27 -4.37 -11.53
CA SER A 72 -10.82 -5.74 -11.78
C SER A 72 -11.04 -6.18 -13.23
N PHE A 73 -10.17 -7.05 -13.74
CA PHE A 73 -10.29 -7.61 -15.10
C PHE A 73 -9.74 -9.03 -15.14
N LEU A 74 -10.09 -9.78 -16.19
CA LEU A 74 -9.57 -11.13 -16.43
C LEU A 74 -8.43 -11.06 -17.45
N PRO A 75 -7.16 -11.30 -17.07
CA PRO A 75 -6.02 -11.20 -18.00
C PRO A 75 -6.12 -12.14 -19.20
N SER A 76 -6.86 -13.25 -19.09
CA SER A 76 -7.11 -14.20 -20.17
C SER A 76 -8.11 -13.70 -21.22
N ILE A 77 -8.92 -12.68 -20.90
CA ILE A 77 -9.96 -12.13 -21.77
C ILE A 77 -9.60 -10.71 -22.22
N THR A 78 -9.05 -9.91 -21.30
CA THR A 78 -8.75 -8.50 -21.53
C THR A 78 -7.27 -8.25 -21.25
N GLN A 79 -6.53 -7.95 -22.31
CA GLN A 79 -5.16 -7.48 -22.19
C GLN A 79 -5.16 -6.00 -21.80
N ARG A 80 -4.64 -5.69 -20.61
CA ARG A 80 -4.60 -4.34 -20.05
C ARG A 80 -3.15 -3.90 -19.83
N HIS A 81 -2.82 -2.67 -20.23
CA HIS A 81 -1.47 -2.10 -20.17
C HIS A 81 -1.37 -0.85 -19.26
N TYR A 82 -2.46 -0.53 -18.56
CA TYR A 82 -2.56 0.61 -17.66
C TYR A 82 -3.15 0.15 -16.32
N SER A 83 -2.84 0.89 -15.26
CA SER A 83 -3.41 0.68 -13.93
C SER A 83 -3.86 2.01 -13.36
N HIS A 84 -5.03 2.02 -12.72
CA HIS A 84 -5.49 3.15 -11.89
C HIS A 84 -5.05 3.01 -10.43
N THR A 85 -4.20 2.02 -10.12
CA THR A 85 -3.54 1.90 -8.82
C THR A 85 -2.68 3.15 -8.58
N PRO A 86 -2.67 3.73 -7.37
CA PRO A 86 -1.79 4.85 -7.04
C PRO A 86 -0.34 4.57 -7.45
N GLY A 87 0.33 5.56 -8.05
CA GLY A 87 1.66 5.37 -8.64
C GLY A 87 2.69 4.75 -7.69
N ILE A 88 2.62 5.06 -6.39
CA ILE A 88 3.54 4.50 -5.38
C ILE A 88 3.36 2.99 -5.10
N LEU A 89 2.23 2.41 -5.52
CA LEU A 89 1.91 0.99 -5.36
C LEU A 89 1.94 0.24 -6.70
N ALA A 90 2.02 0.95 -7.82
CA ALA A 90 1.94 0.36 -9.14
C ALA A 90 3.20 -0.46 -9.48
N PRO A 91 3.04 -1.61 -10.16
CA PRO A 91 4.16 -2.46 -10.54
C PRO A 91 4.94 -1.89 -11.73
N PRO A 92 6.25 -2.21 -11.86
CA PRO A 92 7.12 -1.59 -12.85
C PRO A 92 6.65 -1.76 -14.30
N GLU A 93 5.99 -2.87 -14.65
CA GLU A 93 5.43 -3.11 -15.98
C GLU A 93 4.44 -2.03 -16.43
N THR A 94 3.78 -1.30 -15.51
CA THR A 94 2.89 -0.18 -15.88
C THR A 94 3.64 0.93 -16.58
N TYR A 95 4.86 1.26 -16.11
CA TYR A 95 5.68 2.35 -16.67
C TYR A 95 6.38 1.96 -17.97
N PHE A 96 6.49 0.65 -18.25
CA PHE A 96 7.03 0.12 -19.49
C PHE A 96 5.94 -0.33 -20.47
N HIS A 97 4.66 -0.07 -20.15
CA HIS A 97 3.48 -0.43 -20.92
C HIS A 97 3.43 -1.92 -21.30
N GLU A 98 3.91 -2.80 -20.40
CA GLU A 98 3.77 -4.23 -20.56
C GLU A 98 2.40 -4.73 -20.04
N PRO A 99 1.90 -5.87 -20.54
CA PRO A 99 0.60 -6.39 -20.12
C PRO A 99 0.56 -6.72 -18.62
N LEU A 100 -0.47 -6.26 -17.94
CA LEU A 100 -0.75 -6.58 -16.55
C LEU A 100 -1.42 -7.95 -16.43
N SER A 101 -1.08 -8.67 -15.36
CA SER A 101 -1.63 -9.99 -15.03
C SER A 101 -1.58 -10.22 -13.51
N PHE A 102 -1.92 -11.40 -13.03
CA PHE A 102 -1.93 -11.74 -11.59
C PHE A 102 -0.65 -11.35 -10.81
N PRO A 103 0.58 -11.46 -11.35
CA PRO A 103 1.78 -11.01 -10.63
C PRO A 103 1.86 -9.50 -10.38
N SER A 104 1.06 -8.70 -11.07
CA SER A 104 0.93 -7.26 -10.82
C SER A 104 0.30 -7.01 -9.44
N ASP A 105 -0.69 -7.82 -9.04
CA ASP A 105 -1.31 -7.73 -7.71
C ASP A 105 -0.33 -8.15 -6.59
N ILE A 106 0.62 -9.05 -6.87
CA ILE A 106 1.65 -9.45 -5.90
C ILE A 106 2.57 -8.29 -5.56
N TRP A 107 2.96 -7.48 -6.55
CA TRP A 107 3.76 -6.28 -6.31
C TRP A 107 2.99 -5.29 -5.44
N THR A 108 1.74 -4.99 -5.82
CA THR A 108 0.87 -4.09 -5.05
C THR A 108 0.70 -4.60 -3.62
N LEU A 109 0.50 -5.91 -3.44
CA LEU A 109 0.41 -6.55 -2.12
C LEU A 109 1.71 -6.38 -1.32
N ALA A 110 2.89 -6.48 -1.92
CA ALA A 110 4.15 -6.25 -1.22
C ALA A 110 4.28 -4.82 -0.71
N CYS A 111 3.89 -3.83 -1.53
CA CYS A 111 3.85 -2.43 -1.12
C CYS A 111 2.83 -2.22 0.01
N THR A 112 1.63 -2.80 -0.09
CA THR A 112 0.61 -2.72 0.97
C THR A 112 1.06 -3.37 2.27
N LEU A 113 1.72 -4.54 2.22
CA LEU A 113 2.28 -5.18 3.41
C LEU A 113 3.34 -4.31 4.07
N TRP A 114 4.19 -3.66 3.28
CA TRP A 114 5.16 -2.70 3.80
C TRP A 114 4.47 -1.53 4.52
N ASP A 115 3.45 -0.94 3.90
CA ASP A 115 2.72 0.20 4.45
C ASP A 115 1.98 -0.14 5.76
N ILE A 116 1.59 -1.40 5.94
CA ILE A 116 1.02 -1.90 7.20
C ILE A 116 2.11 -2.04 8.28
N LEU A 117 3.32 -2.48 7.90
CA LEU A 117 4.41 -2.76 8.84
C LEU A 117 5.22 -1.51 9.21
N GLY A 118 5.27 -0.51 8.34
CA GLY A 118 6.12 0.66 8.44
C GLY A 118 5.38 1.98 8.58
N GLN A 119 6.08 3.00 9.08
CA GLN A 119 5.57 4.36 9.23
C GLN A 119 5.66 5.19 7.93
N ARG A 120 6.42 4.72 6.94
CA ARG A 120 6.63 5.40 5.65
C ARG A 120 6.49 4.40 4.51
N PRO A 121 5.98 4.84 3.34
CA PRO A 121 5.74 3.94 2.24
C PRO A 121 7.05 3.34 1.69
N LEU A 122 6.94 2.19 1.04
CA LEU A 122 8.09 1.53 0.44
C LEU A 122 8.76 2.42 -0.62
N PHE A 123 7.95 3.02 -1.48
CA PHE A 123 8.37 3.97 -2.51
C PHE A 123 7.76 5.34 -2.23
N GLU A 124 8.56 6.41 -2.38
CA GLU A 124 8.13 7.76 -2.02
C GLU A 124 7.91 8.63 -3.26
N GLY A 125 6.84 9.42 -3.27
CA GLY A 125 6.57 10.37 -4.34
C GLY A 125 5.42 11.32 -3.98
N PHE A 126 5.70 12.61 -3.80
CA PHE A 126 4.68 13.62 -3.50
C PHE A 126 3.84 14.01 -4.74
N ASN A 127 4.35 13.73 -5.94
CA ASN A 127 3.63 13.74 -7.22
C ASN A 127 4.48 12.99 -8.28
N PRO A 128 4.61 11.66 -8.18
CA PRO A 128 5.67 10.97 -8.87
C PRO A 128 5.38 10.84 -10.37
N SER A 129 6.32 11.28 -11.19
CA SER A 129 6.35 10.88 -12.60
C SER A 129 6.80 9.42 -12.74
N ASP A 130 6.55 8.81 -13.89
CA ASP A 130 7.00 7.44 -14.19
C ASP A 130 8.52 7.30 -13.96
N ASP A 131 9.32 8.26 -14.44
CA ASP A 131 10.77 8.28 -14.22
C ASP A 131 11.17 8.31 -12.73
N TRP A 132 10.40 9.04 -11.91
CA TRP A 132 10.65 9.11 -10.47
C TRP A 132 10.36 7.76 -9.80
N MET A 133 9.25 7.12 -10.17
CA MET A 133 8.92 5.79 -9.64
C MET A 133 9.94 4.73 -10.06
N ILE A 134 10.35 4.73 -11.33
CA ILE A 134 11.40 3.83 -11.82
C ILE A 134 12.70 4.05 -11.04
N LYS A 135 13.09 5.31 -10.79
CA LYS A 135 14.23 5.65 -9.92
C LYS A 135 14.07 5.09 -8.51
N GLU A 136 12.91 5.26 -7.87
CA GLU A 136 12.64 4.70 -6.53
C GLU A 136 12.77 3.17 -6.50
N HIS A 137 12.26 2.50 -7.53
CA HIS A 137 12.38 1.05 -7.66
C HIS A 137 13.85 0.62 -7.79
N VAL A 138 14.64 1.32 -8.62
CA VAL A 138 16.07 1.02 -8.79
C VAL A 138 16.86 1.27 -7.51
N ASP A 139 16.58 2.37 -6.81
CA ASP A 139 17.23 2.68 -5.53
C ASP A 139 16.99 1.57 -4.48
N ALA A 140 15.79 1.01 -4.43
CA ALA A 140 15.42 -0.01 -3.45
C ALA A 140 15.87 -1.44 -3.83
N LEU A 141 15.70 -1.80 -5.10
CA LEU A 141 15.75 -3.19 -5.58
C LEU A 141 16.96 -3.49 -6.48
N GLY A 142 17.66 -2.46 -6.95
CA GLY A 142 18.79 -2.58 -7.86
C GLY A 142 18.40 -2.45 -9.34
N LYS A 143 19.30 -2.88 -10.22
CA LYS A 143 19.19 -2.63 -11.67
C LYS A 143 17.97 -3.32 -12.30
N LEU A 144 17.27 -2.59 -13.17
CA LEU A 144 16.18 -3.14 -13.99
C LEU A 144 16.66 -4.27 -14.92
N PRO A 145 15.75 -5.14 -15.37
CA PRO A 145 15.98 -5.99 -16.53
C PRO A 145 16.52 -5.21 -17.73
N CYS A 146 17.43 -5.82 -18.50
CA CYS A 146 18.17 -5.13 -19.58
C CYS A 146 17.25 -4.39 -20.56
N HIS A 147 16.13 -5.01 -20.97
CA HIS A 147 15.19 -4.41 -21.94
C HIS A 147 14.45 -3.19 -21.37
N TRP A 148 14.19 -3.14 -20.07
CA TRP A 148 13.63 -1.97 -19.39
C TRP A 148 14.70 -0.91 -19.12
N TRP A 149 15.89 -1.32 -18.70
CA TRP A 149 17.02 -0.43 -18.48
C TRP A 149 17.35 0.39 -19.74
N GLN A 150 17.40 -0.26 -20.89
CA GLN A 150 17.69 0.40 -22.17
C GLN A 150 16.55 1.32 -22.65
N LYS A 151 15.28 1.00 -22.33
CA LYS A 151 14.12 1.84 -22.67
C LYS A 151 14.04 3.10 -21.81
N TRP A 152 14.58 3.07 -20.60
CA TRP A 152 14.51 4.21 -19.68
C TRP A 152 15.53 5.29 -20.06
N ALA A 153 15.09 6.26 -20.88
CA ALA A 153 15.95 7.33 -21.38
C ALA A 153 16.48 8.26 -20.26
N ALA A 154 15.65 8.55 -19.25
CA ALA A 154 16.02 9.44 -18.17
C ALA A 154 16.98 8.81 -17.14
N ARG A 155 17.30 7.51 -17.23
CA ARG A 155 18.13 6.78 -16.25
C ARG A 155 19.46 7.49 -15.93
N GLU A 156 20.07 8.09 -16.95
CA GLU A 156 21.38 8.73 -16.85
C GLU A 156 21.36 9.98 -15.98
N ARG A 157 20.19 10.54 -15.67
CA ARG A 157 20.04 11.63 -14.70
C ARG A 157 20.46 11.19 -13.29
N TRP A 158 20.24 9.93 -12.94
CA TRP A 158 20.43 9.43 -11.57
C TRP A 158 21.49 8.34 -11.45
N PHE A 159 21.68 7.53 -12.49
CA PHE A 159 22.46 6.31 -12.42
C PHE A 159 23.55 6.22 -13.48
N THR A 160 24.67 5.55 -13.15
CA THR A 160 25.63 5.03 -14.13
C THR A 160 25.05 3.80 -14.84
N GLU A 161 25.71 3.31 -15.89
CA GLU A 161 25.25 2.10 -16.59
C GLU A 161 25.24 0.85 -15.70
N GLU A 162 26.03 0.82 -14.63
CA GLU A 162 26.04 -0.25 -13.62
C GLU A 162 24.93 -0.07 -12.55
N ALA A 163 23.99 0.85 -12.77
CA ALA A 163 22.94 1.24 -11.82
C ALA A 163 23.46 1.77 -10.48
N LYS A 164 24.66 2.37 -10.46
CA LYS A 164 25.18 3.09 -9.29
C LYS A 164 24.69 4.53 -9.31
N ARG A 165 24.29 5.08 -8.15
CA ARG A 165 23.89 6.48 -8.04
C ARG A 165 25.05 7.41 -8.41
N LYS A 166 24.76 8.44 -9.22
CA LYS A 166 25.74 9.47 -9.62
C LYS A 166 25.99 10.51 -8.52
N SER A 167 24.99 10.83 -7.71
CA SER A 167 25.13 11.69 -6.52
C SER A 167 25.28 10.84 -5.26
N GLU A 168 26.21 11.23 -4.37
CA GLU A 168 26.31 10.64 -3.03
C GLU A 168 25.08 11.06 -2.18
N GLY A 169 24.42 10.10 -1.53
CA GLY A 169 23.51 10.38 -0.40
C GLY A 169 21.99 10.24 -0.59
N GLU A 170 21.45 9.81 -1.74
CA GLU A 170 19.99 9.91 -1.98
C GLU A 170 19.25 8.58 -2.28
N GLY A 171 19.96 7.51 -2.65
CA GLY A 171 19.34 6.22 -2.91
C GLY A 171 19.24 5.40 -1.63
N ARG A 172 18.04 4.97 -1.24
CA ARG A 172 17.85 4.03 -0.11
C ARG A 172 17.53 2.64 -0.62
N SER A 173 18.43 1.71 -0.33
CA SER A 173 18.21 0.27 -0.53
C SER A 173 17.00 -0.21 0.27
N LEU A 174 16.41 -1.35 -0.13
CA LEU A 174 15.33 -1.98 0.63
C LEU A 174 15.67 -2.19 2.12
N VAL A 175 16.93 -2.54 2.42
CA VAL A 175 17.41 -2.71 3.80
C VAL A 175 17.43 -1.39 4.56
N ASN A 176 17.95 -0.32 3.95
CA ASN A 176 17.99 1.00 4.58
C ASN A 176 16.59 1.58 4.79
N ARG A 177 15.68 1.32 3.84
CA ARG A 177 14.25 1.63 3.98
C ARG A 177 13.64 0.87 5.15
N PHE A 178 13.98 -0.41 5.33
CA PHE A 178 13.44 -1.21 6.44
C PHE A 178 13.88 -0.62 7.78
N ILE A 179 15.15 -0.27 7.91
CA ILE A 179 15.68 0.36 9.13
C ILE A 179 14.97 1.69 9.39
N GLY A 180 14.91 2.57 8.39
CA GLY A 180 14.37 3.92 8.56
C GLY A 180 12.84 4.02 8.65
N SER A 181 12.11 3.05 8.10
CA SER A 181 10.63 3.09 8.02
C SER A 181 9.95 2.09 8.94
N ILE A 182 10.63 1.03 9.40
CA ILE A 182 10.05 -0.01 10.26
C ILE A 182 10.81 -0.09 11.59
N GLN A 183 12.13 -0.32 11.55
CA GLN A 183 12.90 -0.58 12.77
C GLN A 183 13.01 0.65 13.69
N ASN A 184 13.46 1.79 13.15
CA ASN A 184 13.69 3.01 13.93
C ASN A 184 12.39 3.54 14.55
N PRO A 185 11.27 3.67 13.79
CA PRO A 185 10.00 4.11 14.37
C PRO A 185 9.52 3.24 15.54
N ARG A 186 9.71 1.92 15.46
CA ARG A 186 9.36 1.02 16.57
C ARG A 186 10.18 1.34 17.82
N HIS A 187 11.49 1.55 17.67
CA HIS A 187 12.36 1.92 18.79
C HIS A 187 12.03 3.29 19.37
N GLU A 188 11.73 4.28 18.52
CA GLU A 188 11.29 5.62 18.95
C GLU A 188 10.00 5.56 19.78
N CYS A 189 9.10 4.62 19.46
CA CYS A 189 7.87 4.36 20.21
C CYS A 189 8.01 3.31 21.33
N ALA A 190 9.24 2.93 21.71
CA ALA A 190 9.53 1.91 22.73
C ALA A 190 8.85 0.53 22.48
N MET A 191 8.59 0.20 21.20
CA MET A 191 8.08 -1.10 20.78
C MET A 191 9.22 -2.11 20.61
N GLU A 192 8.88 -3.40 20.71
CA GLU A 192 9.81 -4.46 20.35
C GLU A 192 10.20 -4.34 18.87
N GLY A 193 11.51 -4.30 18.63
CA GLY A 193 12.09 -4.26 17.29
C GLY A 193 11.99 -5.60 16.59
N VAL A 194 12.15 -5.59 15.27
CA VAL A 194 12.17 -6.83 14.49
C VAL A 194 13.53 -7.51 14.67
N GLY A 195 13.54 -8.77 15.11
CA GLY A 195 14.78 -9.53 15.29
C GLY A 195 15.48 -9.81 13.96
N GLU A 196 16.80 -10.04 13.98
CA GLU A 196 17.56 -10.15 12.73
C GLU A 196 17.13 -11.33 11.84
N ALA A 197 16.74 -12.46 12.45
CA ALA A 197 16.19 -13.60 11.72
C ALA A 197 14.85 -13.26 11.03
N GLU A 198 13.95 -12.57 11.74
CA GLU A 198 12.67 -12.15 11.19
C GLU A 198 12.84 -11.14 10.06
N LYS A 199 13.70 -10.13 10.27
CA LYS A 199 14.06 -9.14 9.26
C LYS A 199 14.61 -9.80 8.00
N SER A 200 15.53 -10.77 8.15
CA SER A 200 16.09 -11.51 7.02
C SER A 200 15.01 -12.27 6.26
N ALA A 201 14.13 -12.99 6.96
CA ALA A 201 13.04 -13.76 6.37
C ALA A 201 12.03 -12.84 5.65
N LEU A 202 11.64 -11.73 6.28
CA LEU A 202 10.71 -10.73 5.72
C LEU A 202 11.28 -10.09 4.46
N LEU A 203 12.53 -9.62 4.50
CA LEU A 203 13.18 -9.00 3.36
C LEU A 203 13.37 -10.00 2.21
N THR A 204 13.62 -11.28 2.51
CA THR A 204 13.70 -12.34 1.49
C THR A 204 12.36 -12.53 0.79
N MET A 205 11.27 -12.62 1.56
CA MET A 205 9.91 -12.72 1.02
C MET A 205 9.56 -11.50 0.16
N LEU A 206 9.77 -10.29 0.67
CA LEU A 206 9.46 -9.05 -0.06
C LEU A 206 10.27 -8.92 -1.35
N ARG A 207 11.55 -9.32 -1.38
CA ARG A 207 12.35 -9.34 -2.62
C ARG A 207 11.76 -10.27 -3.68
N GLY A 208 11.24 -11.43 -3.26
CA GLY A 208 10.57 -12.36 -4.17
C GLY A 208 9.25 -11.79 -4.70
N MET A 209 8.50 -11.05 -3.89
CA MET A 209 7.27 -10.40 -4.34
C MET A 209 7.54 -9.19 -5.26
N LEU A 210 8.63 -8.47 -5.01
CA LEU A 210 9.07 -7.26 -5.72
C LEU A 210 10.06 -7.56 -6.86
N ALA A 211 10.09 -8.79 -7.38
CA ALA A 211 10.91 -9.09 -8.56
C ALA A 211 10.45 -8.23 -9.74
N PHE A 212 11.41 -7.65 -10.49
CA PHE A 212 11.05 -6.77 -11.61
C PHE A 212 10.23 -7.50 -12.66
N ARG A 213 10.65 -8.70 -13.08
CA ARG A 213 9.92 -9.46 -14.08
C ARG A 213 8.69 -10.14 -13.45
N PRO A 214 7.49 -9.98 -14.03
CA PRO A 214 6.27 -10.61 -13.49
C PRO A 214 6.37 -12.13 -13.29
N ASN A 215 7.07 -12.85 -14.17
CA ASN A 215 7.25 -14.30 -14.09
C ASN A 215 8.30 -14.76 -13.07
N GLU A 216 9.09 -13.84 -12.52
CA GLU A 216 10.06 -14.11 -11.44
C GLU A 216 9.46 -13.78 -10.05
N ARG A 217 8.25 -13.20 -10.00
CA ARG A 217 7.58 -12.90 -8.73
C ARG A 217 7.00 -14.14 -8.09
N LEU A 218 7.05 -14.18 -6.77
CA LEU A 218 6.36 -15.21 -6.00
C LEU A 218 4.85 -15.17 -6.25
N THR A 219 4.24 -16.34 -6.33
CA THR A 219 2.79 -16.50 -6.29
C THR A 219 2.26 -16.40 -4.85
N ALA A 220 0.96 -16.14 -4.70
CA ALA A 220 0.30 -16.15 -3.37
C ALA A 220 0.58 -17.45 -2.60
N THR A 221 0.55 -18.60 -3.27
CA THR A 221 0.84 -19.90 -2.66
C THR A 221 2.29 -19.99 -2.15
N GLU A 222 3.26 -19.52 -2.93
CA GLU A 222 4.68 -19.53 -2.52
C GLU A 222 4.94 -18.56 -1.37
N ILE A 223 4.28 -17.40 -1.36
CA ILE A 223 4.34 -16.43 -0.25
C ILE A 223 3.86 -17.07 1.05
N MET A 224 2.71 -17.76 1.03
CA MET A 224 2.21 -18.52 2.18
C MET A 224 3.18 -19.62 2.65
N GLY A 225 4.01 -20.12 1.74
CA GLY A 225 5.07 -21.10 2.01
C GLY A 225 6.39 -20.50 2.51
N SER A 226 6.55 -19.18 2.50
CA SER A 226 7.79 -18.50 2.89
C SER A 226 8.14 -18.72 4.37
N GLU A 227 9.43 -18.59 4.68
CA GLU A 227 9.92 -18.70 6.05
C GLU A 227 9.25 -17.67 6.97
N TRP A 228 9.10 -16.42 6.51
CA TRP A 228 8.47 -15.38 7.31
C TRP A 228 7.02 -15.74 7.68
N MET A 229 6.24 -16.20 6.70
CA MET A 229 4.86 -16.61 6.93
C MET A 229 4.76 -17.80 7.90
N ARG A 230 5.62 -18.80 7.78
CA ARG A 230 5.56 -20.03 8.59
C ARG A 230 6.05 -19.84 10.02
N SER A 231 7.09 -19.01 10.21
CA SER A 231 7.76 -18.88 11.51
C SER A 231 7.23 -17.70 12.34
N TRP A 232 6.68 -16.66 11.71
CA TRP A 232 6.19 -15.46 12.42
C TRP A 232 4.70 -15.18 12.22
N ALA A 233 4.19 -15.18 10.98
CA ALA A 233 2.81 -14.74 10.73
C ALA A 233 1.75 -15.79 11.10
N LEU A 234 1.81 -16.99 10.50
CA LEU A 234 0.81 -18.05 10.67
C LEU A 234 0.69 -18.55 12.13
N PRO A 235 1.79 -18.73 12.90
CA PRO A 235 1.68 -19.12 14.30
C PRO A 235 0.89 -18.13 15.15
N VAL A 236 0.99 -16.82 14.85
CA VAL A 236 0.21 -15.79 15.56
C VAL A 236 -1.25 -15.89 15.17
N LEU A 237 -1.56 -16.06 13.89
CA LEU A 237 -2.94 -16.24 13.42
C LEU A 237 -3.62 -17.47 14.06
N GLY A 238 -2.89 -18.59 14.18
CA GLY A 238 -3.40 -19.80 14.82
C GLY A 238 -3.74 -19.63 16.30
N LYS A 239 -3.01 -18.78 17.03
CA LYS A 239 -3.31 -18.46 18.44
C LYS A 239 -4.55 -17.58 18.61
N VAL A 240 -4.91 -16.81 17.58
CA VAL A 240 -6.08 -15.91 17.59
C VAL A 240 -7.37 -16.63 17.18
N ALA A 241 -7.24 -17.70 16.38
CA ALA A 241 -8.36 -18.48 15.89
C ALA A 241 -8.83 -19.61 16.85
N ALA A 242 -8.04 -19.89 17.91
CA ALA A 242 -8.34 -20.87 18.96
C ALA A 242 -8.99 -20.18 20.17
#